data_AF-X0RLP6-F1
#
_entry.id   AF-X0RLP6-F1
#
_cell.length_a   1.000
_cell.length_b   1.000
_cell.length_c   1.000
_cell.angle_alpha   90.00
_cell.angle_beta   90.00
_cell.angle_gamma   90.00
#
_symmetry.space_group_name_H-M   'P 1'
#
loop_
_entity.id
_entity.type
_entity.pdbx_description
1 polymer ?
#
loop_
_entity_poly.entity_id
_entity_poly.type
_entity_poly.pdbx_seq_one_letter_code
_entity_poly.pdbx_strand_id
1 'polypeptide(L)'
;MATQYQQAVQGKVTREIRRVAERERVDPELVRREVAAGHLVIPANRLHLAGDGRAGVKLDPVGIGRAVTTKVNANIGASPVSSSGEMELTKLQWAVRYGADAVMDLSTGGGNLDEIRTRLIANASVPIGTVPIYSMVGEKPLEELTHEDILATVRRQAAQGVDFFTIHAGILRKHLPLVQRRKIAINSRGGALLAKWMVHHGRENPMYELFDEISGI
;
A
#
# COMPACT_ATOMS: atom_id res chain seq x y z
N MET A 1 11.94 14.11 4.96
CA MET A 1 11.67 13.75 6.38
C MET A 1 12.04 12.30 6.57
N ALA A 2 12.47 11.91 7.77
CA ALA A 2 12.97 10.56 8.00
C ALA A 2 11.85 9.53 8.25
N THR A 3 11.95 8.35 7.63
CA THR A 3 11.04 7.21 7.86
C THR A 3 11.19 6.63 9.27
N GLN A 4 10.24 5.80 9.72
CA GLN A 4 10.37 5.10 11.02
C GLN A 4 11.64 4.23 11.08
N TYR A 5 12.01 3.59 9.97
CA TYR A 5 13.29 2.86 9.84
C TYR A 5 14.49 3.77 10.09
N GLN A 6 14.58 4.89 9.38
CA GLN A 6 15.71 5.83 9.51
C GLN A 6 15.81 6.42 10.92
N GLN A 7 14.67 6.72 11.56
CA GLN A 7 14.63 7.20 12.94
C GLN A 7 15.06 6.10 13.93
N ALA A 8 14.60 4.87 13.74
CA ALA A 8 14.95 3.74 14.58
C ALA A 8 16.45 3.40 14.50
N VAL A 9 17.05 3.42 13.31
CA VAL A 9 18.50 3.23 13.11
C VAL A 9 19.32 4.30 13.86
N GLN A 10 18.79 5.52 13.96
CA GLN A 10 19.39 6.60 14.76
C GLN A 10 19.14 6.48 16.28
N GLY A 11 18.60 5.34 16.75
CA GLY A 11 18.32 5.12 18.17
C GLY A 11 17.09 5.86 18.70
N LYS A 12 16.26 6.44 17.83
CA LYS A 12 15.09 7.22 18.26
C LYS A 12 13.88 6.32 18.50
N VAL A 13 13.31 6.42 19.70
CA VAL A 13 11.97 5.91 20.01
C VAL A 13 10.96 7.01 19.68
N THR A 14 10.27 6.88 18.54
CA THR A 14 9.28 7.84 18.03
C THR A 14 7.94 7.73 18.79
N ARG A 15 6.99 8.61 18.50
CA ARG A 15 5.63 8.50 19.05
C ARG A 15 4.93 7.26 18.52
N GLU A 16 5.14 6.93 17.25
CA GLU A 16 4.55 5.77 16.59
C GLU A 16 5.11 4.47 17.17
N ILE A 17 6.42 4.39 17.42
CA ILE A 17 7.05 3.24 18.10
C ILE A 17 6.47 3.05 19.50
N ARG A 18 6.33 4.13 20.31
CA ARG A 18 5.68 4.04 21.63
C ARG A 18 4.25 3.54 21.51
N ARG A 19 3.49 4.06 20.54
CA ARG A 19 2.10 3.68 20.35
C ARG A 19 1.93 2.20 19.98
N VAL A 20 2.79 1.68 19.11
CA VAL A 20 2.83 0.24 18.78
C VAL A 20 3.17 -0.58 20.03
N ALA A 21 4.18 -0.16 20.79
CA ALA A 21 4.59 -0.87 22.00
C ALA A 21 3.50 -0.93 23.07
N GLU A 22 2.77 0.18 23.28
CA GLU A 22 1.60 0.24 24.16
C GLU A 22 0.49 -0.73 23.74
N ARG A 23 0.16 -0.77 22.45
CA ARG A 23 -0.87 -1.66 21.90
C ARG A 23 -0.51 -3.14 22.07
N GLU A 24 0.76 -3.46 21.83
CA GLU A 24 1.27 -4.83 21.89
C GLU A 24 1.70 -5.25 23.31
N ARG A 25 1.70 -4.31 24.27
CA ARG A 25 2.17 -4.50 25.66
C ARG A 25 3.60 -5.02 25.73
N VAL A 26 4.48 -4.43 24.93
CA VAL A 26 5.92 -4.72 24.89
C VAL A 26 6.76 -3.48 25.17
N ASP A 27 8.07 -3.66 25.37
CA ASP A 27 9.00 -2.55 25.55
C ASP A 27 9.13 -1.72 24.23
N PRO A 28 8.97 -0.38 24.26
CA PRO A 28 9.25 0.48 23.10
C PRO A 28 10.63 0.27 22.47
N GLU A 29 11.63 -0.09 23.28
CA GLU A 29 12.98 -0.37 22.79
C GLU A 29 13.07 -1.70 22.04
N LEU A 30 12.23 -2.69 22.36
CA LEU A 30 12.08 -3.89 21.52
C LEU A 30 11.56 -3.50 20.14
N VAL A 31 10.48 -2.73 20.08
CA VAL A 31 9.89 -2.29 18.80
C VAL A 31 10.91 -1.48 17.99
N ARG A 32 11.61 -0.54 18.61
CA ARG A 32 12.66 0.24 17.93
C ARG A 32 13.75 -0.65 17.34
N ARG A 33 14.27 -1.63 18.10
CA ARG A 33 15.29 -2.57 17.61
C ARG A 33 14.81 -3.39 16.43
N GLU A 34 13.59 -3.92 16.49
CA GLU A 34 13.00 -4.70 15.39
C GLU A 34 12.77 -3.84 14.14
N VAL A 35 12.37 -2.57 14.30
CA VAL A 35 12.27 -1.61 13.19
C VAL A 35 13.65 -1.32 12.60
N ALA A 36 14.66 -1.04 13.43
CA ALA A 36 16.02 -0.76 12.96
C ALA A 36 16.67 -1.96 12.25
N ALA A 37 16.31 -3.18 12.66
CA ALA A 37 16.76 -4.43 12.03
C ALA A 37 15.99 -4.77 10.74
N GLY A 38 14.90 -4.06 10.43
CA GLY A 38 14.05 -4.36 9.26
C GLY A 38 13.15 -5.57 9.45
N HIS A 39 12.95 -6.05 10.69
CA HIS A 39 12.09 -7.19 11.02
C HIS A 39 10.66 -6.78 11.37
N LEU A 40 10.45 -5.50 11.69
CA LEU A 40 9.15 -4.91 11.98
C LEU A 40 9.00 -3.62 11.17
N VAL A 41 7.84 -3.40 10.57
CA VAL A 41 7.49 -2.14 9.89
C VAL A 41 6.32 -1.45 10.59
N ILE A 42 6.29 -0.12 10.51
CA ILE A 42 5.17 0.70 10.97
C ILE A 42 4.74 1.54 9.76
N PRO A 43 3.74 1.08 8.97
CA PRO A 43 3.25 1.81 7.80
C PRO A 43 2.44 3.00 8.30
N ALA A 44 3.07 4.18 8.24
CA ALA A 44 2.56 5.38 8.86
C ALA A 44 2.95 6.61 8.03
N ASN A 45 2.20 6.83 6.94
CA ASN A 45 2.36 8.03 6.14
C ASN A 45 2.01 9.25 7.00
N ARG A 46 2.90 10.25 6.99
CA ARG A 46 2.75 11.48 7.80
C ARG A 46 1.42 12.21 7.56
N LEU A 47 0.87 12.13 6.34
CA LEU A 47 -0.39 12.79 6.00
C LEU A 47 -1.58 12.07 6.64
N HIS A 48 -1.53 10.73 6.68
CA HIS A 48 -2.53 9.93 7.36
C HIS A 48 -2.43 10.03 8.90
N LEU A 49 -1.21 10.13 9.44
CA LEU A 49 -0.97 10.43 10.86
C LEU A 49 -1.51 11.80 11.27
N ALA A 50 -1.36 12.82 10.41
CA ALA A 50 -1.85 14.16 10.69
C ALA A 50 -3.39 14.22 10.72
N GLY A 51 -4.04 13.42 9.87
CA GLY A 51 -5.47 13.51 9.56
C GLY A 51 -5.77 14.71 8.65
N ASP A 52 -7.05 14.89 8.32
CA ASP A 52 -7.54 15.93 7.40
C ASP A 52 -7.69 17.33 8.05
N GLY A 53 -7.21 17.51 9.29
CA GLY A 53 -7.34 18.75 10.05
C GLY A 53 -8.75 19.03 10.59
N ARG A 54 -9.71 18.13 10.38
CA ARG A 54 -11.07 18.18 10.96
C ARG A 54 -11.18 17.19 12.11
N ALA A 55 -12.39 17.02 12.67
CA ALA A 55 -12.70 15.97 13.63
C ALA A 55 -12.67 14.54 13.01
N GLY A 56 -11.96 14.35 11.90
CA GLY A 56 -11.82 13.09 11.19
C GLY A 56 -10.98 12.07 11.96
N VAL A 57 -10.95 10.85 11.42
CA VAL A 57 -10.18 9.75 12.00
C VAL A 57 -8.71 9.94 11.63
N LYS A 58 -7.82 9.67 12.59
CA LYS A 58 -6.37 9.68 12.36
C LYS A 58 -5.86 8.25 12.41
N LEU A 59 -4.81 7.98 11.66
CA LEU A 59 -4.09 6.72 11.76
C LEU A 59 -3.67 6.48 13.21
N ASP A 60 -4.05 5.33 13.74
CA ASP A 60 -3.54 4.81 15.00
C ASP A 60 -2.47 3.76 14.68
N PRO A 61 -1.16 4.07 14.85
CA PRO A 61 -0.04 3.25 14.40
C PRO A 61 -0.14 1.76 14.73
N VAL A 62 0.19 0.93 13.74
CA VAL A 62 0.21 -0.54 13.82
C VAL A 62 1.61 -1.04 13.49
N GLY A 63 2.15 -1.94 14.30
CA GLY A 63 3.40 -2.65 14.00
C GLY A 63 3.11 -3.97 13.28
N ILE A 64 3.88 -4.26 12.23
CA ILE A 64 3.78 -5.53 11.48
C ILE A 64 5.15 -6.19 11.51
N GLY A 65 5.26 -7.31 12.21
CA GLY A 65 6.51 -8.07 12.37
C GLY A 65 6.32 -9.30 13.26
N ARG A 66 7.33 -10.16 13.35
CA ARG A 66 7.24 -11.41 14.14
C ARG A 66 7.26 -11.20 15.65
N ALA A 67 7.75 -10.05 16.11
CA ALA A 67 7.85 -9.71 17.54
C ALA A 67 6.54 -9.17 18.14
N VAL A 68 5.48 -9.02 17.34
CA VAL A 68 4.18 -8.49 17.74
C VAL A 68 3.07 -9.45 17.30
N THR A 69 1.83 -9.22 17.74
CA THR A 69 0.70 -10.08 17.37
C THR A 69 0.50 -10.16 15.85
N THR A 70 -0.02 -11.29 15.36
CA THR A 70 -0.35 -11.45 13.94
C THR A 70 -1.40 -10.43 13.51
N LYS A 71 -1.20 -9.79 12.36
CA LYS A 71 -2.08 -8.77 11.82
C LYS A 71 -2.91 -9.30 10.64
N VAL A 72 -4.15 -8.83 10.52
CA VAL A 72 -5.09 -9.20 9.45
C VAL A 72 -5.39 -8.00 8.57
N ASN A 73 -5.29 -8.18 7.25
CA ASN A 73 -5.67 -7.18 6.26
C ASN A 73 -7.04 -7.49 5.64
N ALA A 74 -7.91 -6.50 5.51
CA ALA A 74 -9.15 -6.60 4.75
C ALA A 74 -9.02 -5.88 3.40
N ASN A 75 -9.41 -6.57 2.31
CA ASN A 75 -9.46 -5.96 0.98
C ASN A 75 -10.86 -5.41 0.72
N ILE A 76 -10.92 -4.14 0.35
CA ILE A 76 -12.12 -3.48 -0.15
C ILE A 76 -11.84 -2.91 -1.55
N GLY A 77 -12.83 -2.33 -2.19
CA GLY A 77 -12.65 -1.66 -3.48
C GLY A 77 -13.90 -1.66 -4.34
N ALA A 78 -14.10 -0.55 -5.05
CA ALA A 78 -15.12 -0.41 -6.07
C ALA A 78 -14.66 -0.99 -7.42
N SER A 79 -15.62 -1.42 -8.23
CA SER A 79 -15.38 -1.96 -9.56
C SER A 79 -16.31 -1.28 -10.58
N PRO A 80 -16.01 -1.34 -11.89
CA PRO A 80 -16.90 -0.77 -12.91
C PRO A 80 -18.34 -1.30 -12.86
N VAL A 81 -18.55 -2.49 -12.29
CA VAL A 81 -19.84 -3.19 -12.27
C VAL A 81 -20.56 -3.12 -10.93
N SER A 82 -19.89 -2.71 -9.85
CA SER A 82 -20.45 -2.79 -8.50
C SER A 82 -19.71 -1.90 -7.50
N SER A 83 -20.47 -1.45 -6.50
CA SER A 83 -20.07 -0.57 -5.39
C SER A 83 -20.02 0.93 -5.74
N SER A 84 -19.97 1.74 -4.68
CA SER A 84 -19.88 3.21 -4.72
C SER A 84 -18.99 3.70 -3.56
N GLY A 85 -18.61 4.98 -3.57
CA GLY A 85 -17.82 5.56 -2.48
C GLY A 85 -18.44 5.38 -1.09
N GLU A 86 -19.78 5.47 -0.97
CA GLU A 86 -20.49 5.23 0.30
C GLU A 86 -20.42 3.76 0.75
N MET A 87 -20.54 2.84 -0.20
CA MET A 87 -20.44 1.41 0.09
C MET A 87 -19.02 1.04 0.52
N GLU A 88 -17.99 1.63 -0.10
CA GLU A 88 -16.59 1.42 0.31
C GLU A 88 -16.32 1.98 1.71
N LEU A 89 -16.86 3.15 2.03
CA LEU A 89 -16.76 3.70 3.38
C LEU A 89 -17.45 2.80 4.42
N THR A 90 -18.62 2.27 4.08
CA THR A 90 -19.31 1.28 4.92
C THR A 90 -18.42 0.05 5.12
N LYS A 91 -17.87 -0.54 4.05
CA LYS A 91 -16.98 -1.71 4.15
C LYS A 91 -15.75 -1.43 5.03
N LEU A 92 -15.14 -0.25 4.91
CA LEU A 92 -14.03 0.17 5.78
C LEU A 92 -14.44 0.16 7.25
N GLN A 93 -15.56 0.79 7.59
CA GLN A 93 -16.06 0.84 8.97
C GLN A 93 -16.34 -0.56 9.52
N TRP A 94 -16.94 -1.43 8.71
CA TRP A 94 -17.17 -2.82 9.09
C TRP A 94 -15.85 -3.59 9.27
N ALA A 95 -14.91 -3.48 8.34
CA ALA A 95 -13.61 -4.15 8.45
C ALA A 95 -12.88 -3.76 9.75
N VAL A 96 -12.79 -2.47 10.05
CA VAL A 96 -12.14 -1.97 11.27
C VAL A 96 -12.90 -2.40 12.52
N ARG A 97 -14.24 -2.31 12.52
CA ARG A 97 -15.09 -2.74 13.65
C ARG A 97 -14.88 -4.20 14.03
N TYR A 98 -14.65 -5.06 13.03
CA TYR A 98 -14.45 -6.50 13.24
C TYR A 98 -12.97 -6.91 13.33
N GLY A 99 -12.06 -5.94 13.45
CA GLY A 99 -10.67 -6.19 13.83
C GLY A 99 -9.67 -6.31 12.69
N ALA A 100 -9.95 -5.75 11.51
CA ALA A 100 -8.91 -5.58 10.49
C ALA A 100 -7.83 -4.60 11.00
N ASP A 101 -6.57 -5.00 10.96
CA ASP A 101 -5.42 -4.21 11.38
C ASP A 101 -4.88 -3.29 10.28
N ALA A 102 -5.22 -3.61 9.02
CA ALA A 102 -4.93 -2.82 7.83
C ALA A 102 -6.03 -3.04 6.79
N VAL A 103 -6.19 -2.09 5.89
CA VAL A 103 -7.15 -2.19 4.80
C VAL A 103 -6.46 -1.84 3.49
N MET A 104 -6.73 -2.61 2.44
CA MET A 104 -6.31 -2.21 1.09
C MET A 104 -7.48 -1.74 0.25
N ASP A 105 -7.34 -0.57 -0.35
CA ASP A 105 -8.19 -0.10 -1.43
C ASP A 105 -7.71 -0.71 -2.76
N LEU A 106 -8.46 -1.69 -3.26
CA LEU A 106 -8.22 -2.36 -4.54
C LEU A 106 -9.20 -1.91 -5.61
N SER A 107 -9.75 -0.69 -5.49
CA SER A 107 -10.70 -0.15 -6.45
C SER A 107 -10.10 -0.09 -7.86
N THR A 108 -10.91 -0.48 -8.85
CA THR A 108 -10.53 -0.50 -10.28
C THR A 108 -11.56 0.15 -11.20
N GLY A 109 -12.56 0.78 -10.61
CA GLY A 109 -13.60 1.55 -11.30
C GLY A 109 -14.73 1.86 -10.32
N GLY A 110 -15.90 2.24 -10.84
CA GLY A 110 -17.07 2.54 -10.00
C GLY A 110 -17.10 3.97 -9.46
N GLY A 111 -16.37 4.90 -10.09
CA GLY A 111 -16.35 6.32 -9.75
C GLY A 111 -14.96 6.93 -9.87
N ASN A 112 -14.77 8.10 -9.27
CA ASN A 112 -13.48 8.75 -9.13
C ASN A 112 -12.64 8.04 -8.05
N LEU A 113 -11.63 7.27 -8.47
CA LEU A 113 -10.78 6.48 -7.57
C LEU A 113 -10.01 7.35 -6.57
N ASP A 114 -9.60 8.55 -6.98
CA ASP A 114 -8.86 9.46 -6.11
C ASP A 114 -9.77 10.01 -5.01
N GLU A 115 -11.01 10.37 -5.34
CA GLU A 115 -12.00 10.83 -4.38
C GLU A 115 -12.36 9.72 -3.37
N ILE A 116 -12.64 8.50 -3.86
CA ILE A 116 -12.94 7.35 -3.02
C ILE A 116 -11.79 7.10 -2.03
N ARG A 117 -10.55 7.02 -2.53
CA ARG A 117 -9.38 6.77 -1.69
C ARG A 117 -9.13 7.87 -0.67
N THR A 118 -9.30 9.14 -1.06
CA THR A 118 -9.16 10.30 -0.15
C THR A 118 -10.17 10.19 0.99
N ARG A 119 -11.42 9.84 0.69
CA ARG A 119 -12.46 9.63 1.69
C ARG A 119 -12.16 8.44 2.59
N LEU A 120 -11.63 7.33 2.06
CA LEU A 120 -11.23 6.17 2.85
C LEU A 120 -10.12 6.52 3.84
N ILE A 121 -9.06 7.18 3.38
CA ILE A 121 -7.92 7.58 4.23
C ILE A 121 -8.40 8.54 5.35
N ALA A 122 -9.26 9.51 5.05
CA ALA A 122 -9.79 10.43 6.06
C ALA A 122 -10.66 9.77 7.15
N ASN A 123 -11.09 8.52 6.93
CA ASN A 123 -11.97 7.77 7.83
C ASN A 123 -11.34 6.47 8.37
N ALA A 124 -10.06 6.22 8.08
CA ALA A 124 -9.35 5.02 8.51
C ALA A 124 -8.53 5.30 9.77
N SER A 125 -8.71 4.49 10.81
CA SER A 125 -7.80 4.47 11.97
C SER A 125 -6.67 3.45 11.81
N VAL A 126 -6.66 2.72 10.70
CA VAL A 126 -5.71 1.64 10.38
C VAL A 126 -4.98 1.97 9.08
N PRO A 127 -3.77 1.44 8.86
CA PRO A 127 -3.02 1.70 7.63
C PRO A 127 -3.82 1.33 6.36
N ILE A 128 -3.74 2.21 5.37
CA ILE A 128 -4.35 2.02 4.05
C ILE A 128 -3.27 1.66 3.03
N GLY A 129 -3.45 0.53 2.37
CA GLY A 129 -2.59 0.09 1.27
C GLY A 129 -3.27 0.16 -0.08
N THR A 130 -2.47 0.21 -1.15
CA THR A 130 -2.97 0.16 -2.53
C THR A 130 -2.07 -0.70 -3.42
N VAL A 131 -2.56 -0.93 -4.65
CA VAL A 131 -1.78 -1.50 -5.75
C VAL A 131 -1.76 -0.45 -6.87
N PRO A 132 -0.75 0.44 -6.97
CA PRO A 132 -0.79 1.61 -7.87
C PRO A 132 -1.12 1.28 -9.34
N ILE A 133 -0.64 0.14 -9.85
CA ILE A 133 -0.90 -0.30 -11.23
C ILE A 133 -2.41 -0.48 -11.52
N TYR A 134 -3.25 -0.69 -10.51
CA TYR A 134 -4.70 -0.84 -10.67
C TYR A 134 -5.39 0.48 -11.02
N SER A 135 -4.93 1.60 -10.45
CA SER A 135 -5.44 2.93 -10.80
C SER A 135 -4.98 3.34 -12.19
N MET A 136 -3.70 3.10 -12.51
CA MET A 136 -3.11 3.46 -13.81
C MET A 136 -3.87 2.87 -14.99
N VAL A 137 -4.25 1.59 -14.91
CA VAL A 137 -4.99 0.91 -16.00
C VAL A 137 -6.46 1.32 -16.11
N GLY A 138 -6.99 2.04 -15.12
CA GLY A 138 -8.30 2.70 -15.21
C GLY A 138 -8.23 4.08 -15.88
N GLU A 139 -7.06 4.72 -15.85
CA GLU A 139 -6.82 6.07 -16.39
C GLU A 139 -6.30 6.03 -17.82
N LYS A 140 -5.47 5.03 -18.16
CA LYS A 140 -4.79 4.91 -19.44
C LYS A 140 -4.67 3.45 -19.88
N PRO A 141 -4.68 3.14 -21.19
CA PRO A 141 -4.33 1.81 -21.67
C PRO A 141 -2.97 1.37 -21.13
N LEU A 142 -2.88 0.11 -20.70
CA LEU A 142 -1.68 -0.45 -20.07
C LEU A 142 -0.44 -0.27 -20.96
N GLU A 143 -0.60 -0.52 -22.26
CA GLU A 143 0.44 -0.43 -23.30
C GLU A 143 0.93 1.00 -23.53
N GLU A 144 0.20 2.01 -23.06
CA GLU A 144 0.59 3.41 -23.20
C GLU A 144 1.20 3.98 -21.90
N LEU A 145 1.27 3.19 -20.83
CA LEU A 145 1.86 3.65 -19.57
C LEU A 145 3.33 3.95 -19.74
N THR A 146 3.70 5.18 -19.40
CA THR A 146 5.08 5.65 -19.36
C THR A 146 5.66 5.53 -17.95
N HIS A 147 6.98 5.67 -17.84
CA HIS A 147 7.64 5.74 -16.53
C HIS A 147 7.12 6.94 -15.70
N GLU A 148 6.84 8.07 -16.35
CA GLU A 148 6.30 9.25 -15.67
C GLU A 148 4.88 9.00 -15.16
N ASP A 149 4.03 8.31 -15.93
CA ASP A 149 2.68 7.93 -15.46
C ASP A 149 2.75 7.09 -14.18
N ILE A 150 3.72 6.16 -14.11
CA ILE A 150 3.94 5.31 -12.94
C ILE A 150 4.36 6.16 -11.73
N LEU A 151 5.41 6.97 -11.88
CA LEU A 151 5.92 7.81 -10.80
C LEU A 151 4.89 8.85 -10.35
N ALA A 152 4.17 9.48 -11.27
CA ALA A 152 3.12 10.44 -10.97
C ALA A 152 1.99 9.80 -10.16
N THR A 153 1.60 8.56 -10.47
CA THR A 153 0.57 7.84 -9.70
C THR A 153 1.06 7.50 -8.29
N VAL A 154 2.29 7.00 -8.14
CA VAL A 154 2.86 6.69 -6.82
C VAL A 154 2.96 7.96 -5.97
N ARG A 155 3.48 9.06 -6.53
CA ARG A 155 3.54 10.37 -5.86
C ARG A 155 2.16 10.87 -5.45
N ARG A 156 1.18 10.78 -6.34
CA ARG A 156 -0.21 11.19 -6.08
C ARG A 156 -0.80 10.42 -4.91
N GLN A 157 -0.65 9.11 -4.89
CA GLN A 157 -1.17 8.27 -3.80
C GLN A 157 -0.42 8.49 -2.48
N ALA A 158 0.90 8.69 -2.52
CA ALA A 158 1.69 9.03 -1.35
C ALA A 158 1.25 10.38 -0.76
N ALA A 159 0.95 11.36 -1.63
CA ALA A 159 0.43 12.67 -1.24
C ALA A 159 -1.02 12.64 -0.73
N GLN A 160 -1.77 11.57 -0.96
CA GLN A 160 -3.08 11.37 -0.33
C GLN A 160 -2.98 10.76 1.07
N GLY A 161 -1.86 10.14 1.42
CA GLY A 161 -1.68 9.46 2.70
C GLY A 161 -1.71 7.94 2.65
N VAL A 162 -1.56 7.31 1.47
CA VAL A 162 -1.40 5.84 1.42
C VAL A 162 -0.16 5.42 2.23
N ASP A 163 -0.31 4.42 3.10
CA ASP A 163 0.72 4.00 4.04
C ASP A 163 1.68 2.95 3.49
N PHE A 164 1.21 2.13 2.54
CA PHE A 164 2.04 1.14 1.87
C PHE A 164 1.57 0.82 0.46
N PHE A 165 2.52 0.48 -0.40
CA PHE A 165 2.26 0.09 -1.79
C PHE A 165 2.64 -1.36 -2.03
N THR A 166 1.73 -2.10 -2.66
CA THR A 166 2.06 -3.39 -3.26
C THR A 166 2.62 -3.15 -4.66
N ILE A 167 3.96 -3.18 -4.76
CA ILE A 167 4.70 -3.01 -6.01
C ILE A 167 5.21 -4.38 -6.50
N HIS A 168 4.88 -4.73 -7.75
CA HIS A 168 5.22 -6.02 -8.33
C HIS A 168 6.56 -5.96 -9.09
N ALA A 169 7.62 -5.43 -8.46
CA ALA A 169 8.95 -5.29 -9.08
C ALA A 169 9.71 -6.63 -9.23
N GLY A 170 9.32 -7.67 -8.47
CA GLY A 170 10.01 -8.97 -8.50
C GLY A 170 9.73 -9.86 -9.72
N ILE A 171 8.83 -9.44 -10.61
CA ILE A 171 8.50 -10.18 -11.82
C ILE A 171 9.38 -9.68 -12.94
N LEU A 172 10.43 -10.42 -13.27
CA LEU A 172 11.37 -10.07 -14.31
C LEU A 172 10.98 -10.73 -15.64
N ARG A 173 11.40 -10.15 -16.75
CA ARG A 173 11.14 -10.69 -18.10
C ARG A 173 11.62 -12.13 -18.24
N LYS A 174 12.76 -12.49 -17.63
CA LYS A 174 13.29 -13.86 -17.60
C LYS A 174 12.39 -14.86 -16.87
N HIS A 175 11.44 -14.41 -16.05
CA HIS A 175 10.49 -15.27 -15.35
C HIS A 175 9.28 -15.66 -16.23
N LEU A 176 9.01 -14.94 -17.32
CA LEU A 176 7.83 -15.19 -18.16
C LEU A 176 7.77 -16.60 -18.78
N PRO A 177 8.89 -17.20 -19.26
CA PRO A 177 8.85 -18.58 -19.75
C PRO A 177 8.50 -19.61 -18.66
N LEU A 178 8.82 -19.32 -17.39
CA LEU A 178 8.60 -20.25 -16.28
C LEU A 178 7.11 -20.47 -15.98
N VAL A 179 6.25 -19.51 -16.33
CA VAL A 179 4.80 -19.62 -16.06
C VAL A 179 4.06 -20.43 -17.13
N GLN A 180 4.67 -20.69 -18.29
CA GLN A 180 4.01 -21.37 -19.42
C GLN A 180 3.59 -22.81 -19.09
N ARG A 181 4.30 -23.48 -18.17
CA ARG A 181 4.02 -24.87 -17.77
C ARG A 181 3.04 -24.98 -16.61
N ARG A 182 2.56 -23.86 -16.06
CA ARG A 182 1.64 -23.89 -14.92
C ARG A 182 0.23 -24.21 -15.42
N LYS A 183 -0.49 -25.06 -14.67
CA LYS A 183 -1.91 -25.32 -14.90
C LYS A 183 -2.76 -24.05 -14.78
N ILE A 184 -2.42 -23.20 -13.82
CA ILE A 184 -2.97 -21.86 -13.65
C ILE A 184 -1.79 -20.90 -13.81
N ALA A 185 -1.81 -20.06 -14.84
CA ALA A 185 -0.69 -19.20 -15.23
C ALA A 185 -0.35 -18.13 -14.17
N ILE A 186 -0.62 -16.85 -14.42
CA ILE A 186 -0.40 -15.77 -13.46
C ILE A 186 -1.75 -15.40 -12.84
N ASN A 187 -1.94 -15.70 -11.55
CA ASN A 187 -3.15 -15.41 -10.80
C ASN A 187 -3.08 -14.12 -9.96
N SER A 188 -1.91 -13.46 -9.92
CA SER A 188 -1.81 -12.08 -9.44
C SER A 188 -2.26 -11.14 -10.56
N ARG A 189 -3.29 -10.32 -10.32
CA ARG A 189 -3.76 -9.33 -11.30
C ARG A 189 -2.65 -8.32 -11.64
N GLY A 190 -1.97 -7.75 -10.64
CA GLY A 190 -0.87 -6.81 -10.87
C GLY A 190 0.29 -7.45 -11.64
N GLY A 191 0.62 -8.70 -11.31
CA GLY A 191 1.64 -9.44 -12.03
C GLY A 191 1.28 -9.78 -13.47
N ALA A 192 0.01 -10.11 -13.73
CA ALA A 192 -0.48 -10.38 -15.07
C ALA A 192 -0.47 -9.13 -15.96
N LEU A 193 -0.81 -7.96 -15.39
CA LEU A 193 -0.71 -6.68 -16.09
C LEU A 193 0.74 -6.37 -16.48
N LEU A 194 1.68 -6.45 -15.55
CA LEU A 194 3.09 -6.19 -15.88
C LEU A 194 3.69 -7.22 -16.84
N ALA A 195 3.28 -8.49 -16.73
CA ALA A 195 3.66 -9.51 -17.71
C ALA A 195 3.16 -9.17 -19.13
N LYS A 196 1.91 -8.72 -19.25
CA LYS A 196 1.35 -8.25 -20.52
C LYS A 196 2.13 -7.06 -21.07
N TRP A 197 2.44 -6.08 -20.22
CA TRP A 197 3.24 -4.91 -20.59
C TRP A 197 4.62 -5.32 -21.14
N MET A 198 5.34 -6.20 -20.43
CA MET A 198 6.66 -6.69 -20.86
C MET A 198 6.61 -7.44 -22.19
N VAL A 199 5.58 -8.27 -22.42
CA VAL A 199 5.40 -8.98 -23.70
C VAL A 199 5.12 -7.99 -24.83
N HIS A 200 4.26 -6.99 -24.59
CA HIS A 200 3.90 -6.00 -25.60
C HIS A 200 5.09 -5.13 -26.03
N HIS A 201 5.88 -4.63 -25.06
CA HIS A 201 7.00 -3.73 -25.35
C HIS A 201 8.33 -4.45 -25.62
N GLY A 202 8.44 -5.74 -25.30
CA GLY A 202 9.71 -6.46 -25.36
C GLY A 202 10.77 -5.89 -24.41
N ARG A 203 10.36 -5.28 -23.30
CA ARG A 203 11.20 -4.60 -22.29
C ARG A 203 11.14 -5.27 -20.92
N GLU A 204 12.03 -4.88 -20.02
CA GLU A 204 12.01 -5.32 -18.62
C GLU A 204 10.87 -4.63 -17.85
N ASN A 205 10.46 -5.21 -16.72
CA ASN A 205 9.41 -4.69 -15.87
C ASN A 205 9.68 -3.25 -15.44
N PRO A 206 8.80 -2.28 -15.74
CA PRO A 206 9.05 -0.88 -15.44
C PRO A 206 9.07 -0.61 -13.92
N MET A 207 8.39 -1.42 -13.11
CA MET A 207 8.44 -1.33 -11.64
C MET A 207 9.80 -1.80 -11.09
N TYR A 208 10.50 -2.65 -11.83
CA TYR A 208 11.87 -3.06 -11.51
C TYR A 208 12.88 -1.99 -11.98
N GLU A 209 12.72 -1.49 -13.20
CA GLU A 209 13.59 -0.43 -13.74
C GLU A 209 13.53 0.85 -12.90
N LEU A 210 12.36 1.18 -12.34
CA LEU A 210 12.12 2.39 -11.52
C LEU A 210 12.21 2.14 -10.01
N PHE A 211 12.79 1.02 -9.57
CA PHE A 211 12.72 0.62 -8.16
C PHE A 211 13.33 1.68 -7.22
N ASP A 212 14.44 2.29 -7.64
CA ASP A 212 15.13 3.32 -6.85
C ASP A 212 14.33 4.64 -6.82
N GLU A 213 13.78 5.06 -7.96
CA GLU A 213 12.94 6.26 -8.06
C GLU A 213 11.64 6.10 -7.27
N ILE A 214 11.03 4.92 -7.29
CA ILE A 214 9.84 4.60 -6.47
C ILE A 214 10.20 4.65 -4.99
N SER A 215 11.34 4.07 -4.60
CA SER A 215 11.80 4.05 -3.20
C SER A 215 12.21 5.43 -2.68
N GLY A 216 12.55 6.36 -3.58
CA GLY A 216 12.91 7.74 -3.26
C GLY A 216 11.73 8.70 -3.07
N ILE A 217 10.50 8.29 -3.40
CA ILE A 217 9.26 9.07 -3.19
C ILE A 217 8.84 9.01 -1.71
#